data_AF-A0A4Q1A514-F1
#
_entry.id   AF-A0A4Q1A514-F1
#
_cell.length_a   1.000
_cell.length_b   1.000
_cell.length_c   1.000
_cell.angle_alpha   90.00
_cell.angle_beta   90.00
_cell.angle_gamma   90.00
#
_symmetry.space_group_name_H-M   'P 1'
#
loop_
_entity.id
_entity.type
_entity.pdbx_description
1 polymer ?
#
loop_
_entity_poly.entity_id
_entity_poly.type
_entity_poly.pdbx_seq_one_letter_code
_entity_poly.pdbx_strand_id
1 'polypeptide(L)'
;MTNSCQHCSKKIPISKVFCSPMCKENFFQKIAISVPKPFVKKLYFFCTEEEKEYEIKTFAKRHNWHEELVIEKVEELFQEYYKCG
;
A
#
# COMPACT_ATOMS: atom_id res chain seq x y z
N MET A 1 3.32 9.29 26.00
CA MET A 1 3.63 8.78 24.65
C MET A 1 2.71 7.62 24.36
N THR A 2 1.85 7.71 23.35
CA THR A 2 1.02 6.57 22.92
C THR A 2 1.78 5.80 21.87
N ASN A 3 2.14 4.55 22.15
CA ASN A 3 2.71 3.67 21.14
C ASN A 3 1.58 3.15 20.23
N SER A 4 1.83 3.13 18.93
CA SER A 4 0.83 2.77 17.92
C SER A 4 1.37 1.69 17.00
N CYS A 5 0.49 0.79 16.57
CA CYS A 5 0.81 -0.26 15.62
C CYS A 5 1.39 0.35 14.35
N GLN A 6 2.56 -0.14 13.92
CA GLN A 6 3.25 0.39 12.73
C GLN A 6 2.49 0.14 11.41
N HIS A 7 1.50 -0.75 11.40
CA HIS A 7 0.68 -1.02 10.21
C HIS A 7 -0.66 -0.26 10.23
N CYS A 8 -1.48 -0.47 11.27
CA CYS A 8 -2.85 0.05 11.31
C CYS A 8 -3.04 1.25 12.25
N SER A 9 -1.96 1.78 12.84
CA SER A 9 -1.96 2.94 13.75
C SER A 9 -2.81 2.79 15.04
N LYS A 10 -3.36 1.61 15.31
CA LYS A 10 -4.09 1.30 16.56
C LYS A 10 -3.17 1.47 17.77
N LYS A 11 -3.66 2.11 18.83
CA LYS A 11 -2.94 2.23 20.12
C LYS A 11 -2.61 0.85 20.69
N ILE A 12 -1.36 0.66 21.10
CA ILE A 12 -0.85 -0.60 21.66
C ILE A 12 0.05 -0.34 22.88
N PRO A 13 0.26 -1.35 23.74
CA PRO A 13 1.25 -1.24 24.82
C PRO A 13 2.64 -0.91 24.30
N ILE A 14 3.44 -0.17 25.08
CA ILE A 14 4.80 0.24 24.71
C ILE A 14 5.70 -0.96 24.36
N SER A 15 5.47 -2.12 24.99
CA SER A 15 6.20 -3.36 24.73
C SER A 15 5.88 -4.03 23.39
N LYS A 16 4.90 -3.55 22.63
CA LYS A 16 4.50 -4.12 21.33
C LYS A 16 4.74 -3.15 20.19
N VAL A 17 5.05 -3.70 19.02
CA VAL A 17 5.21 -2.95 17.75
C VAL A 17 4.00 -3.13 16.82
N PHE A 18 3.37 -4.31 16.86
CA PHE A 18 2.19 -4.66 16.06
C PHE A 18 1.06 -5.15 16.97
N CYS A 19 -0.20 -4.86 16.60
CA CYS A 19 -1.35 -5.31 17.37
C CYS A 19 -1.73 -6.78 17.14
N SER A 20 -1.29 -7.37 16.03
CA SER A 20 -1.53 -8.78 15.66
C SER A 20 -0.42 -9.32 14.74
N PRO A 21 -0.27 -10.66 14.61
CA PRO A 21 0.62 -11.27 13.62
C PRO A 21 0.30 -10.83 12.19
N MET A 22 -0.99 -10.74 11.85
CA MET A 22 -1.45 -10.24 10.54
C MET A 22 -0.93 -8.83 10.24
N CYS A 23 -0.99 -7.90 11.21
CA CYS A 23 -0.43 -6.56 11.02
C CYS A 23 1.08 -6.55 10.81
N LYS A 24 1.81 -7.50 11.41
CA LYS A 24 3.25 -7.67 11.17
C LYS A 24 3.48 -8.13 9.73
N GLU A 25 2.77 -9.17 9.29
CA GLU A 25 2.90 -9.74 7.95
C GLU A 25 2.55 -8.71 6.87
N ASN A 26 1.39 -8.04 6.99
CA ASN A 26 0.97 -7.00 6.06
C ASN A 26 1.97 -5.84 5.98
N PHE A 27 2.56 -5.43 7.10
CA PHE A 27 3.58 -4.39 7.12
C PHE A 27 4.80 -4.76 6.26
N PHE A 28 5.34 -5.96 6.46
CA PHE A 28 6.51 -6.41 5.70
C PHE A 28 6.18 -6.68 4.24
N GLN A 29 5.00 -7.23 3.94
CA GLN A 29 4.55 -7.41 2.56
C GLN A 29 4.42 -6.06 1.85
N LYS A 30 3.79 -5.06 2.48
CA LYS A 30 3.62 -3.72 1.90
C LYS A 30 4.95 -3.00 1.66
N ILE A 31 5.95 -3.22 2.52
CA ILE A 31 7.31 -2.72 2.30
C ILE A 31 7.97 -3.39 1.08
N ALA A 32 7.74 -4.69 0.89
CA ALA A 32 8.30 -5.44 -0.24
C ALA A 32 7.65 -5.09 -1.60
N ILE A 33 6.44 -4.52 -1.60
CA ILE A 33 5.76 -4.09 -2.82
C ILE A 33 6.53 -2.90 -3.43
N SER A 34 7.11 -3.15 -4.60
CA SER A 34 7.78 -2.14 -5.41
C SER A 34 6.90 -1.77 -6.60
N VAL A 35 6.39 -0.54 -6.60
CA VAL A 35 5.57 -0.01 -7.69
C VAL A 35 6.36 1.06 -8.46
N PRO A 36 6.59 0.90 -9.77
CA PRO A 36 7.27 1.91 -10.57
C PRO A 36 6.49 3.23 -10.67
N LYS A 37 7.16 4.38 -10.54
CA LYS A 37 6.55 5.71 -10.73
C LYS A 37 5.82 5.87 -12.07
N PRO A 38 6.33 5.37 -13.22
CA PRO A 38 5.58 5.42 -14.48
C PRO A 38 4.27 4.64 -14.46
N PHE A 39 4.21 3.53 -13.72
CA PHE A 39 2.99 2.75 -13.56
C PHE A 39 1.95 3.53 -12.77
N VAL A 40 2.34 4.14 -11.65
CA VAL A 40 1.46 5.04 -10.88
C VAL A 40 0.95 6.19 -11.76
N LYS A 41 1.82 6.81 -12.57
CA LYS A 41 1.40 7.86 -13.51
C LYS A 41 0.37 7.35 -14.52
N LYS A 42 0.59 6.17 -15.11
CA LYS A 42 -0.35 5.53 -16.05
C LYS A 42 -1.74 5.42 -15.41
N LEU A 43 -1.81 4.83 -14.21
CA LEU A 43 -3.05 4.56 -13.52
C LEU A 43 -3.90 5.82 -13.24
N TYR A 44 -3.28 6.93 -12.83
CA TYR A 44 -4.03 8.12 -12.41
C TYR A 44 -4.27 9.17 -13.51
N PHE A 45 -3.50 9.15 -14.60
CA PHE A 45 -3.61 10.17 -15.66
C PHE A 45 -4.09 9.63 -17.00
N PHE A 46 -4.02 8.32 -17.22
CA PHE A 46 -4.27 7.72 -18.54
C PHE A 46 -5.29 6.56 -18.51
N CYS A 47 -5.74 6.15 -17.33
CA CYS A 47 -6.74 5.08 -17.17
C CYS A 47 -8.03 5.64 -16.57
N THR A 48 -9.16 5.04 -16.92
CA THR A 48 -10.41 5.19 -16.14
C THR A 48 -10.31 4.43 -14.81
N GLU A 49 -11.25 4.64 -13.89
CA GLU A 49 -11.26 3.89 -12.62
C GLU A 49 -11.39 2.38 -12.85
N GLU A 50 -12.22 1.94 -13.80
CA GLU A 50 -12.39 0.52 -14.15
C GLU A 50 -11.08 -0.09 -14.69
N GLU A 51 -10.40 0.63 -15.60
CA GLU A 51 -9.10 0.20 -16.16
C GLU A 51 -8.01 0.16 -15.08
N LYS A 52 -8.02 1.13 -14.17
CA LYS A 52 -7.09 1.21 -13.05
C LYS A 52 -7.25 0.02 -12.11
N GLU A 53 -8.47 -0.33 -11.72
CA GLU A 53 -8.74 -1.53 -10.90
C GLU A 53 -8.23 -2.80 -11.59
N TYR A 54 -8.53 -2.95 -12.89
CA TYR A 54 -8.10 -4.10 -13.67
C TYR A 54 -6.56 -4.20 -13.75
N GLU A 55 -5.88 -3.09 -14.02
CA GLU A 55 -4.41 -3.03 -14.11
C GLU A 55 -3.75 -3.33 -12.76
N ILE A 56 -4.27 -2.77 -11.65
CA ILE A 56 -3.76 -3.05 -10.30
C ILE A 56 -3.93 -4.53 -9.96
N LYS A 57 -5.11 -5.11 -10.22
CA LYS A 57 -5.39 -6.53 -9.99
C LYS A 57 -4.45 -7.44 -10.79
N THR A 58 -4.24 -7.08 -12.05
CA THR A 58 -3.35 -7.83 -12.94
C THR A 58 -1.90 -7.73 -12.48
N PHE A 59 -1.45 -6.54 -12.05
CA PHE A 59 -0.12 -6.32 -11.49
C PHE A 59 0.09 -7.11 -10.20
N ALA A 60 -0.84 -7.03 -9.25
CA ALA A 60 -0.80 -7.78 -8.00
C ALA A 60 -0.70 -9.30 -8.25
N LYS A 61 -1.52 -9.83 -9.16
CA LYS A 61 -1.49 -11.25 -9.55
C LYS A 61 -0.16 -11.68 -10.17
N ARG A 62 0.45 -10.85 -11.03
CA ARG A 62 1.75 -11.16 -11.67
C ARG A 62 2.88 -11.27 -10.64
N HIS A 63 2.82 -10.47 -9.58
CA HIS A 63 3.82 -10.44 -8.51
C HIS A 63 3.45 -11.29 -7.29
N ASN A 64 2.29 -11.96 -7.32
CA ASN A 64 1.74 -12.73 -6.20
C ASN A 64 1.63 -11.89 -4.90
N TRP A 65 1.15 -10.66 -5.03
CA TRP A 65 0.91 -9.73 -3.91
C TRP A 65 -0.57 -9.63 -3.59
N HIS A 66 -0.90 -9.31 -2.34
CA HIS A 66 -2.27 -9.02 -1.94
C HIS A 66 -2.77 -7.73 -2.59
N GLU A 67 -3.90 -7.83 -3.31
CA GLU A 67 -4.50 -6.72 -4.06
C GLU A 67 -4.72 -5.48 -3.18
N GLU A 68 -5.27 -5.65 -1.97
CA GLU A 68 -5.50 -4.56 -1.02
C GLU A 68 -4.21 -3.79 -0.66
N LEU A 69 -3.11 -4.51 -0.38
CA LEU A 69 -1.83 -3.88 -0.05
C LEU A 69 -1.21 -3.15 -1.24
N VAL A 70 -1.42 -3.65 -2.46
CA VAL A 70 -0.96 -2.98 -3.68
C VAL A 70 -1.76 -1.71 -3.94
N ILE A 71 -3.08 -1.73 -3.75
CA ILE A 71 -3.95 -0.55 -3.88
C ILE A 71 -3.48 0.55 -2.92
N GLU A 72 -3.34 0.22 -1.62
CA GLU A 72 -2.86 1.18 -0.62
C GLU A 72 -1.49 1.74 -0.99
N LYS A 73 -0.57 0.89 -1.47
CA LYS A 73 0.78 1.31 -1.84
C LYS A 73 0.78 2.24 -3.06
N VAL A 74 -0.06 1.97 -4.05
CA VAL A 74 -0.25 2.81 -5.24
C VAL A 74 -0.79 4.18 -4.84
N GLU A 75 -1.75 4.23 -3.93
CA GLU A 75 -2.32 5.47 -3.40
C GLU A 75 -1.29 6.31 -2.64
N GLU A 76 -0.53 5.68 -1.73
CA GLU A 76 0.56 6.33 -1.00
C GLU A 76 1.59 6.96 -1.96
N LEU A 77 2.04 6.18 -2.95
CA LEU A 77 3.02 6.65 -3.93
C LEU A 77 2.46 7.75 -4.84
N PHE A 78 1.16 7.70 -5.15
CA PHE A 78 0.52 8.79 -5.88
C PHE A 78 0.49 10.09 -5.05
N GLN A 79 0.16 10.00 -3.76
CA GLN A 79 0.24 11.15 -2.86
C GLN A 79 1.67 11.70 -2.81
N GLU A 80 2.66 10.84 -2.59
CA GLU A 80 4.07 11.22 -2.49
C GLU A 80 4.60 11.87 -3.78
N TYR A 81 4.26 11.34 -4.95
CA TYR A 81 4.85 11.78 -6.21
C TYR A 81 4.13 12.95 -6.88
N TYR A 82 2.82 13.09 -6.66
CA TYR A 82 1.97 13.97 -7.47
C TYR A 82 1.04 14.87 -6.65
N LYS A 83 0.79 14.55 -5.38
CA LYS A 83 0.00 15.37 -4.46
C LYS A 83 0.91 15.93 -3.37
N CYS A 84 1.88 16.74 -3.78
CA CYS A 84 2.45 17.74 -2.89
C CYS A 84 1.55 18.98 -2.91
N GLY A 85 0.95 19.30 -1.77
CA GLY A 85 0.60 20.68 -1.42
C GLY A 85 1.85 21.43 -0.98
#